data_AF-A0A8S9WHB6-F1
#
_entry.id   AF-A0A8S9WHB6-F1
#
_cell.length_a   1.000
_cell.length_b   1.000
_cell.length_c   1.000
_cell.angle_alpha   90.00
_cell.angle_beta   90.00
_cell.angle_gamma   90.00
#
_symmetry.space_group_name_H-M   'P 1'
#
loop_
_entity.id
_entity.type
_entity.pdbx_description
1 polymer ?
#
loop_
_entity_poly.entity_id
_entity_poly.type
_entity_poly.pdbx_seq_one_letter_code
_entity_poly.pdbx_strand_id
1 'polypeptide(L)' 'MKIVTIIILIVVALVLLLPILAGRAPIPENVTAQEIGKFGGGFMGYWIDALKTTFSSL' A
#
# COMPACT_ATOMS: atom_id res chain seq x y z
N MET A 1 -19.40 9.99 15.50
CA MET A 1 -19.53 9.45 14.13
C MET A 1 -18.65 10.19 13.13
N LYS A 2 -18.74 11.52 12.97
CA LYS A 2 -17.91 12.30 12.02
C LYS A 2 -16.39 12.09 12.15
N ILE A 3 -15.84 12.15 13.37
CA ILE A 3 -14.40 11.97 13.62
C ILE A 3 -13.92 10.56 13.28
N VAL A 4 -14.69 9.53 13.65
CA VAL A 4 -14.35 8.13 13.34
C VAL A 4 -14.29 7.92 11.83
N THR A 5 -15.23 8.49 11.07
CA THR A 5 -15.22 8.44 9.60
C THR A 5 -13.97 9.11 9.02
N ILE A 6 -13.57 10.28 9.55
CA ILE A 6 -12.36 10.97 9.09
C ILE A 6 -11.11 10.13 9.36
N ILE A 7 -11.00 9.55 10.55
CA ILE A 7 -9.87 8.67 10.90
C ILE A 7 -9.79 7.48 9.95
N ILE A 8 -10.91 6.82 9.66
CA ILE A 8 -10.96 5.70 8.72
C ILE A 8 -10.50 6.14 7.32
N LEU A 9 -10.96 7.28 6.83
CA LEU A 9 -10.54 7.80 5.52
C LEU A 9 -9.04 8.06 5.46
N ILE A 10 -8.46 8.64 6.51
CA ILE A 10 -7.02 8.87 6.60
C ILE A 10 -6.26 7.54 6.59
N VAL A 11 -6.70 6.56 7.39
CA VAL A 11 -6.07 5.24 7.45
C VAL A 11 -6.12 4.56 6.09
N VAL A 12 -7.28 4.56 5.42
CA VAL A 12 -7.43 3.98 4.07
C VAL A 12 -6.53 4.70 3.07
N ALA A 13 -6.47 6.03 3.11
CA ALA A 13 -5.59 6.80 2.24
C ALA A 13 -4.12 6.43 2.47
N LEU A 14 -3.68 6.31 3.73
CA LEU A 14 -2.31 5.89 4.06
C LEU A 14 -2.04 4.46 3.58
N VAL A 15 -2.98 3.53 3.75
CA VAL A 15 -2.83 2.14 3.29
C VAL A 15 -2.62 2.07 1.77
N LEU A 16 -3.26 2.96 1.01
CA LEU A 16 -3.11 3.00 -0.44
C LEU A 16 -1.85 3.75 -0.88
N LEU A 17 -1.52 4.86 -0.22
CA LEU A 17 -0.45 5.77 -0.66
C LEU A 17 0.93 5.30 -0.23
N LEU A 18 1.07 4.65 0.92
CA LEU A 18 2.38 4.26 1.45
C LEU A 18 3.19 3.34 0.50
N PRO A 19 2.60 2.28 -0.09
CA PRO A 19 3.33 1.43 -1.04
C PRO A 19 3.80 2.18 -2.30
N ILE A 20 3.03 3.19 -2.73
CA ILE A 20 3.32 4.04 -3.89
C ILE A 20 4.48 5.00 -3.54
N LEU A 21 4.38 5.70 -2.41
CA LEU A 21 5.41 6.63 -1.93
C LEU A 21 6.73 5.93 -1.62
N ALA A 22 6.69 4.66 -1.21
CA ALA A 22 7.87 3.82 -1.00
C ALA A 22 8.49 3.30 -2.32
N GLY A 23 7.90 3.60 -3.48
CA GLY A 23 8.38 3.14 -4.79
C GLY A 23 8.20 1.65 -5.03
N ARG A 24 7.44 0.96 -4.18
CA ARG A 24 7.23 -0.50 -4.25
C ARG A 24 6.06 -0.86 -5.16
N ALA A 25 5.04 -0.02 -5.24
CA ALA A 25 3.88 -0.18 -6.11
C ALA A 25 3.72 1.04 -7.03
N PRO A 26 4.57 1.21 -8.06
CA PRO A 26 4.44 2.34 -8.98
C PRO A 26 3.09 2.28 -9.69
N ILE A 27 2.41 3.44 -9.81
CA ILE A 27 1.13 3.54 -10.50
C ILE A 27 1.34 3.13 -11.96
N PRO A 28 0.58 2.15 -12.48
CA PRO A 28 0.73 1.69 -13.85
C PRO A 28 0.35 2.80 -14.83
N GLU A 29 1.15 2.97 -15.88
CA GLU A 29 0.88 3.95 -16.95
C GLU A 29 -0.15 3.38 -17.94
N ASN A 30 -0.18 2.06 -18.09
CA ASN A 30 -1.09 1.33 -18.96
C ASN A 30 -1.78 0.19 -18.20
N VAL A 31 -2.99 -0.16 -18.65
CA VAL A 31 -3.77 -1.28 -18.12
C VAL A 31 -3.32 -2.59 -18.77
N THR A 32 -2.02 -2.88 -18.73
CA THR A 32 -1.48 -4.16 -19.17
C THR A 32 -1.40 -5.14 -18.00
N ALA A 33 -1.62 -6.44 -18.26
CA ALA A 33 -1.56 -7.46 -17.21
C ALA A 33 -0.20 -7.46 -16.47
N GLN A 34 0.89 -7.14 -17.17
CA GLN A 34 2.22 -7.06 -16.59
C GLN A 34 2.35 -5.88 -15.62
N GLU A 35 1.88 -4.68 -15.99
CA GLU A 35 1.95 -3.50 -15.14
C GLU A 35 1.02 -3.62 -13.92
N ILE A 36 -0.19 -4.16 -14.10
CA ILE A 36 -1.11 -4.45 -12.99
C ILE A 36 -0.50 -5.49 -12.05
N GLY A 37 0.13 -6.54 -12.59
CA GLY A 37 0.82 -7.56 -11.80
C GLY A 37 1.98 -6.97 -10.99
N LYS A 38 2.77 -6.08 -11.58
CA LYS A 38 3.85 -5.35 -10.88
C LYS A 38 3.30 -4.44 -9.78
N PHE A 39 2.25 -3.69 -10.06
CA PHE A 39 1.58 -2.83 -9.07
C PHE A 39 1.03 -3.65 -7.90
N GLY A 40 0.23 -4.68 -8.19
CA GLY A 40 -0.40 -5.52 -7.16
C GLY A 40 0.62 -6.32 -6.34
N GLY A 41 1.62 -6.91 -7.00
CA GLY A 41 2.72 -7.63 -6.34
C GLY A 41 3.57 -6.70 -5.47
N GLY A 42 3.87 -5.51 -5.98
CA GLY A 42 4.57 -4.46 -5.24
C GLY A 42 3.81 -3.96 -4.02
N PHE A 43 2.50 -3.78 -4.17
CA PHE A 43 1.59 -3.34 -3.11
C PHE A 43 1.54 -4.36 -1.97
N MET A 44 1.28 -5.63 -2.30
CA MET A 44 1.24 -6.71 -1.32
C MET A 44 2.61 -6.94 -0.68
N GLY A 45 3.68 -6.90 -1.49
CA GLY A 45 5.05 -7.07 -1.03
C GLY A 45 5.49 -5.97 -0.04
N TYR A 46 5.04 -4.73 -0.22
CA TYR A 46 5.28 -3.67 0.76
C TYR A 46 4.69 -4.01 2.13
N TRP A 47 3.41 -4.42 2.18
CA TRP A 47 2.74 -4.72 3.43
C TRP A 47 3.31 -5.95 4.12
N ILE A 48 3.65 -7.00 3.37
CA ILE A 48 4.31 -8.19 3.91
C ILE A 48 5.64 -7.80 4.56
N ASP A 49 6.46 -6.98 3.91
CA ASP A 49 7.76 -6.58 4.45
C ASP A 49 7.62 -5.61 5.63
N ALA A 50 6.65 -4.70 5.60
CA ALA A 50 6.36 -3.80 6.72
C ALA A 50 5.90 -4.57 7.97
N LEU A 51 5.01 -5.56 7.79
CA LEU A 51 4.58 -6.44 8.87
C LEU A 51 5.74 -7.27 9.40
N LYS A 52 6.52 -7.93 8.53
CA LYS A 52 7.72 -8.69 8.93
C LYS A 52 8.68 -7.83 9.74
N THR A 53 8.99 -6.63 9.28
CA THR A 53 9.89 -5.70 9.96
C THR A 53 9.35 -5.36 11.36
N THR A 54 8.07 -5.00 11.44
CA THR A 54 7.40 -4.64 12.70
C THR A 54 7.43 -5.80 13.72
N PHE A 55 7.13 -7.03 13.27
CA PHE A 55 7.13 -8.21 14.13
C PHE A 55 8.53 -8.75 14.41
N SER A 56 9.52 -8.48 13.57
CA SER A 56 10.93 -8.83 13.83
C SER A 56 11.60 -7.89 14.83
N SER A 57 11.05 -6.68 14.99
CA SER A 57 11.50 -5.68 15.97
C SER A 57 10.80 -5.79 17.34
N LEU A 58 9.91 -6.77 17.50
CA LEU A 58 9.18 -7.11 18.73
C LEU A 58 9.83 -8.33 19.39
#